data_AF-A0A3P5ZFZ8-F1
#
_entry.id   AF-A0A3P5ZFZ8-F1
#
_cell.length_a   1.000
_cell.length_b   1.000
_cell.length_c   1.000
_cell.angle_alpha   90.00
_cell.angle_beta   90.00
_cell.angle_gamma   90.00
#
_symmetry.space_group_name_H-M   'P 1'
#
loop_
_entity.id
_entity.type
_entity.pdbx_description
1 polymer ?
#
loop_
_entity_poly.entity_id
_entity_poly.type
_entity_poly.pdbx_seq_one_letter_code
_entity_poly.pdbx_strand_id
1 'polypeptide(L)'
;MVLKENVWSQCRLDRAFGNAEWFSLFPRTHLQYLERLGSDHRPIFLSMVSQTQRRRGRFMFDKRWSTQPAVCDIIKKHWRPVERSDGRDVTSVISSCRKDLAQWKRSDAGNSKKQIMQLRLQLEGEEKKCF
;
A
#
# COMPACT_ATOMS: atom_id res chain seq x y z
N MET A 1 -6.31 -31.11 -42.30
CA MET A 1 -5.73 -29.86 -41.78
C MET A 1 -5.85 -29.92 -40.28
N VAL A 2 -4.79 -30.33 -39.58
CA VAL A 2 -4.83 -30.55 -38.13
C VAL A 2 -4.92 -29.19 -37.45
N LEU A 3 -5.99 -28.97 -36.69
CA LEU A 3 -6.12 -27.84 -35.78
C LEU A 3 -4.92 -27.91 -34.84
N LYS A 4 -3.96 -26.98 -35.00
CA LYS A 4 -2.92 -26.76 -34.00
C LYS A 4 -3.67 -26.47 -32.70
N GLU A 5 -3.50 -27.32 -31.71
CA GLU A 5 -3.94 -27.03 -30.35
C GLU A 5 -3.41 -25.65 -29.97
N ASN A 6 -4.27 -24.80 -29.40
CA ASN A 6 -3.88 -23.49 -28.92
C ASN A 6 -2.94 -23.67 -27.72
N VAL A 7 -1.64 -23.78 -28.00
CA VAL A 7 -0.60 -23.84 -26.98
C VAL A 7 -0.28 -22.41 -26.54
N TRP A 8 -0.62 -22.09 -25.30
CA TRP A 8 -0.32 -20.78 -24.71
C TRP A 8 1.18 -20.67 -24.40
N SER A 9 1.77 -19.52 -24.77
CA SER A 9 3.18 -19.23 -24.57
C SER A 9 3.34 -17.94 -23.78
N GLN A 10 4.03 -18.02 -22.64
CA GLN A 10 4.35 -16.85 -21.84
C GLN A 10 5.76 -16.36 -22.19
N CYS A 11 5.86 -15.12 -22.67
CA CYS A 11 7.11 -14.52 -23.13
C CYS A 11 7.53 -13.31 -22.28
N ARG A 12 8.84 -13.11 -22.12
CA ARG A 12 9.41 -11.89 -21.51
C ARG A 12 9.77 -10.88 -22.59
N LEU A 13 8.75 -10.12 -23.01
CA LEU A 13 8.86 -9.11 -24.07
C LEU A 13 9.34 -7.75 -23.54
N ASP A 14 8.81 -7.32 -22.40
CA ASP A 14 9.21 -6.06 -21.79
C ASP A 14 10.58 -6.18 -21.10
N ARG A 15 11.48 -5.24 -21.43
CA ARG A 15 12.86 -5.15 -20.94
C ARG A 15 13.30 -3.70 -20.84
N ALA A 16 14.22 -3.40 -19.92
CA ALA A 16 14.93 -2.13 -19.88
C ALA A 16 16.43 -2.40 -19.99
N PHE A 17 17.14 -1.54 -20.72
CA PHE A 17 18.58 -1.66 -20.97
C PHE A 17 19.27 -0.34 -20.63
N GLY A 18 20.52 -0.42 -20.18
CA GLY A 18 21.39 0.72 -19.93
C GLY A 18 22.77 0.45 -20.54
N ASN A 19 23.44 1.50 -21.02
CA ASN A 19 24.83 1.42 -21.47
C ASN A 19 25.80 1.62 -20.28
N ALA A 20 27.10 1.49 -20.51
CA ALA A 20 28.10 1.66 -19.46
C ALA A 20 28.03 3.04 -18.77
N GLU A 21 27.78 4.09 -19.54
CA GLU A 21 27.63 5.45 -19.02
C GLU A 21 26.42 5.58 -18.08
N TRP A 22 25.28 4.96 -18.41
CA TRP A 22 24.10 4.90 -17.56
C TRP A 22 24.39 4.28 -16.20
N PHE A 23 25.10 3.16 -16.18
CA PHE A 23 25.45 2.48 -14.92
C PHE A 23 26.49 3.26 -14.10
N SER A 24 27.32 4.09 -14.75
CA SER A 24 28.20 5.05 -14.08
C SER A 24 27.41 6.17 -13.39
N LEU A 25 26.41 6.73 -14.07
CA LEU A 25 25.54 7.79 -13.54
C LEU A 25 24.57 7.28 -12.46
N PHE A 26 24.04 6.08 -12.62
CA PHE A 26 23.02 5.49 -11.75
C PHE A 26 23.44 4.12 -11.21
N PRO A 27 24.50 4.05 -10.38
CA PRO A 27 25.07 2.79 -9.90
C PRO A 27 24.12 2.01 -8.97
N ARG A 28 23.05 2.66 -8.49
CA ARG A 28 22.02 2.07 -7.62
C ARG A 28 20.71 1.80 -8.34
N THR A 29 20.78 1.65 -9.66
CA THR A 29 19.62 1.28 -10.47
C THR A 29 19.11 -0.10 -10.08
N HIS A 30 17.81 -0.23 -9.85
CA HIS A 30 17.16 -1.53 -9.71
C HIS A 30 15.92 -1.61 -10.60
N LEU A 31 15.70 -2.80 -11.15
CA LEU A 31 14.54 -3.11 -11.97
C LEU A 31 13.71 -4.19 -11.26
N GLN A 32 12.40 -4.00 -11.26
CA GLN A 32 11.46 -5.02 -10.79
C GLN A 32 10.25 -5.08 -11.73
N TYR A 33 9.71 -6.30 -11.92
CA TYR A 33 8.40 -6.49 -12.52
C TYR A 33 7.34 -6.30 -11.44
N LEU A 34 6.34 -5.45 -11.71
CA LEU A 34 5.20 -5.26 -10.83
C LEU A 34 4.15 -6.36 -11.04
N GLU A 35 3.16 -6.39 -10.16
CA GLU A 35 1.99 -7.26 -10.27
C GLU A 35 1.26 -7.01 -11.60
N ARG A 36 0.83 -8.09 -12.25
CA ARG A 36 -0.06 -8.04 -13.43
C ARG A 36 -1.46 -7.65 -12.93
N LEU A 37 -2.00 -6.53 -13.41
CA LEU A 37 -3.31 -6.02 -12.96
C LEU A 37 -4.15 -5.62 -14.18
N GLY A 38 -4.96 -6.55 -14.70
CA GLY A 38 -5.91 -6.27 -15.79
C GLY A 38 -5.30 -6.04 -17.18
N SER A 39 -4.04 -6.44 -17.39
CA SER A 39 -3.36 -6.46 -18.69
C SER A 39 -2.66 -7.81 -18.87
N ASP A 40 -2.45 -8.26 -20.10
CA ASP A 40 -1.57 -9.39 -20.47
C ASP A 40 -0.07 -9.13 -20.28
N HIS A 41 0.31 -7.87 -20.02
CA HIS A 41 1.67 -7.46 -19.69
C HIS A 41 1.89 -7.21 -18.18
N ARG A 42 3.14 -7.38 -17.74
CA ARG A 42 3.60 -7.00 -16.39
C ARG A 42 4.37 -5.68 -16.47
N PRO A 43 3.93 -4.61 -15.79
CA PRO A 43 4.67 -3.35 -15.80
C PRO A 43 6.09 -3.51 -15.25
N ILE A 44 7.05 -2.86 -15.90
CA ILE A 44 8.43 -2.78 -15.42
C ILE A 44 8.60 -1.46 -14.66
N PHE A 45 9.12 -1.56 -13.44
CA PHE A 45 9.53 -0.42 -12.65
C PHE A 45 11.05 -0.36 -12.57
N LEU A 46 11.62 0.69 -13.16
CA LEU A 46 13.04 1.01 -13.08
C LEU A 46 13.22 2.19 -12.12
N SER A 47 14.03 2.03 -11.10
CA SER A 47 14.36 3.08 -10.15
C SER A 47 15.85 3.35 -10.14
N MET A 48 16.21 4.61 -10.37
CA MET A 48 17.59 5.10 -10.51
C MET A 48 18.18 5.60 -9.18
N VAL A 49 17.36 5.70 -8.13
CA VAL A 49 17.76 6.27 -6.83
C VAL A 49 17.37 5.31 -5.71
N SER A 50 18.34 4.90 -4.89
CA SER A 50 18.04 4.25 -3.60
C SER A 50 17.58 5.32 -2.59
N GLN A 51 16.40 5.92 -2.77
CA GLN A 51 15.82 6.68 -1.68
C GLN A 51 15.28 5.69 -0.63
N THR A 52 16.16 5.31 0.30
CA THR A 52 15.83 4.65 1.57
C THR A 52 15.24 5.64 2.58
N GLN A 53 14.84 6.84 2.16
CA GLN A 53 14.05 7.74 2.98
C GLN A 53 12.74 7.02 3.31
N ARG A 54 12.68 6.44 4.52
CA ARG A 54 11.45 5.94 5.11
C ARG A 54 10.46 7.09 5.07
N ARG A 55 9.54 7.06 4.11
CA ARG A 55 8.44 8.00 4.05
C ARG A 55 7.70 7.90 5.38
N ARG A 56 7.82 8.94 6.21
CA ARG A 56 7.09 9.03 7.46
C ARG A 56 5.64 9.22 7.06
N GLY A 57 4.86 8.14 7.13
CA GLY A 57 3.46 8.16 6.72
C GLY A 57 2.70 9.25 7.47
N ARG A 58 1.94 10.07 6.74
CA ARG A 58 1.05 11.04 7.36
C ARG A 58 -0.15 10.30 7.96
N PHE A 59 -0.57 10.68 9.15
CA PHE A 59 -1.84 10.20 9.68
C PHE A 59 -2.96 10.76 8.81
N MET A 60 -3.85 9.88 8.37
CA MET A 60 -5.06 10.20 7.64
C MET A 60 -6.20 9.46 8.32
N PHE A 61 -7.23 10.19 8.73
CA PHE A 61 -8.46 9.60 9.23
C PHE A 61 -9.23 8.95 8.08
N ASP A 62 -9.78 7.77 8.30
CA ASP A 62 -10.63 7.06 7.32
C ASP A 62 -12.06 7.08 7.83
N LYS A 63 -13.01 7.52 6.98
CA LYS A 63 -14.43 7.59 7.34
C LYS A 63 -15.00 6.24 7.80
N ARG A 64 -14.44 5.12 7.30
CA ARG A 64 -14.85 3.76 7.70
C ARG A 64 -14.60 3.47 9.18
N TRP A 65 -13.75 4.25 9.84
CA TRP A 65 -13.48 4.11 11.27
C TRP A 65 -14.61 4.63 12.15
N SER A 66 -15.46 5.52 11.65
CA SER A 66 -16.56 6.11 12.42
C SER A 66 -17.60 5.09 12.89
N THR A 67 -17.64 3.90 12.30
CA THR A 67 -18.54 2.81 12.71
C THR A 67 -17.86 1.80 13.64
N GLN A 68 -16.55 1.92 13.89
CA GLN A 68 -15.81 1.00 14.74
C GLN A 68 -15.98 1.39 16.22
N PRO A 69 -16.51 0.50 17.08
CA PRO A 69 -16.75 0.81 18.49
C PRO A 69 -15.50 1.35 19.21
N ALA A 70 -14.35 0.71 18.97
CA ALA A 70 -13.07 1.13 19.55
C ALA A 70 -12.66 2.57 19.18
N VAL A 71 -12.97 3.01 17.95
CA VAL A 71 -12.69 4.38 17.49
C VAL A 71 -13.61 5.38 18.16
N CYS A 72 -14.89 5.04 18.27
CA CYS A 72 -15.87 5.86 18.99
C CYS A 72 -15.45 6.05 20.46
N ASP A 73 -14.97 4.99 21.10
CA ASP A 73 -14.51 5.05 22.50
C ASP A 73 -13.26 5.91 22.66
N ILE A 74 -12.30 5.82 21.73
CA ILE A 74 -11.12 6.69 21.70
C ILE A 74 -11.54 8.16 21.56
N ILE A 75 -12.44 8.48 20.63
CA ILE A 75 -12.92 9.86 20.44
C ILE A 75 -13.62 10.35 21.71
N LYS A 76 -14.56 9.56 22.26
CA LYS A 76 -15.27 9.91 23.51
C LYS A 76 -14.33 10.11 24.69
N LYS A 77 -13.27 9.30 24.81
CA LYS A 77 -12.25 9.43 25.86
C LYS A 77 -11.54 10.79 25.81
N HIS A 78 -11.16 11.25 24.62
CA HIS A 78 -10.44 12.52 24.46
C HIS A 78 -11.37 13.74 24.49
N TRP A 79 -12.60 13.58 24.01
CA TRP A 79 -13.60 14.65 23.91
C TRP A 79 -14.53 14.76 25.12
N ARG A 80 -14.16 14.17 26.26
CA ARG A 80 -14.92 14.32 27.50
C ARG A 80 -15.02 15.81 27.86
N PRO A 81 -16.18 16.30 28.34
CA PRO A 81 -16.29 17.65 28.85
C PRO A 81 -15.28 17.80 29.96
N VAL A 82 -14.25 18.59 29.71
CA VAL A 82 -13.29 18.96 30.72
C VAL A 82 -13.90 20.16 31.41
N GLU A 83 -14.00 20.12 32.74
CA GLU A 83 -14.34 21.32 33.50
C GLU A 83 -13.40 22.44 33.08
N ARG A 84 -13.93 23.66 32.93
CA ARG A 84 -13.27 24.82 32.30
C ARG A 84 -11.93 25.22 32.99
N SER A 85 -11.58 24.56 34.08
CA SER A 85 -10.39 24.72 34.91
C SER A 85 -9.11 24.02 34.36
N ASP A 86 -9.20 23.10 33.41
CA ASP A 86 -8.05 22.27 32.99
C ASP A 86 -7.20 22.89 31.86
N GLY A 87 -7.59 24.06 31.34
CA GLY A 87 -6.77 24.85 30.39
C GLY A 87 -6.40 24.16 29.06
N ARG A 88 -7.01 23.02 28.72
CA ARG A 88 -6.66 22.26 27.51
C ARG A 88 -7.22 22.90 26.25
N ASP A 89 -6.32 23.31 25.37
CA ASP A 89 -6.67 23.78 24.03
C ASP A 89 -7.18 22.65 23.12
N VAL A 90 -8.12 22.96 22.23
CA VAL A 90 -8.71 22.03 21.26
C VAL A 90 -7.62 21.34 20.43
N THR A 91 -6.55 22.05 20.09
CA THR A 91 -5.43 21.48 19.33
C THR A 91 -4.73 20.35 20.09
N SER A 92 -4.64 20.44 21.41
CA SER A 92 -4.04 19.43 22.28
C SER A 92 -4.89 18.16 22.33
N VAL A 93 -6.22 18.33 22.33
CA VAL A 93 -7.20 17.24 22.31
C VAL A 93 -7.13 16.51 20.97
N ILE A 94 -7.13 17.25 19.84
CA ILE A 94 -6.98 16.68 18.50
C ILE A 94 -5.66 15.91 18.37
N SER A 95 -4.56 16.48 18.88
CA SER A 95 -3.23 15.86 18.83
C SER A 95 -3.17 14.55 19.62
N SER A 96 -3.75 14.51 20.82
CA SER A 96 -3.81 13.31 21.66
C SER A 96 -4.74 12.24 21.08
N CYS A 97 -5.93 12.64 20.61
CA CYS A 97 -6.85 11.73 19.93
C CYS A 97 -6.22 11.11 18.68
N ARG A 98 -5.50 11.91 17.88
CA ARG A 98 -4.77 11.43 16.70
C ARG A 98 -3.71 10.40 17.04
N LYS A 99 -2.98 10.57 18.15
CA LYS A 99 -1.95 9.62 18.60
C LYS A 99 -2.58 8.27 18.96
N ASP A 100 -3.65 8.29 19.74
CA ASP A 100 -4.36 7.06 20.15
C ASP A 100 -5.00 6.36 18.94
N LEU A 101 -5.63 7.10 18.01
CA LEU A 101 -6.16 6.54 16.76
C LEU A 101 -5.06 5.94 15.88
N ALA A 102 -3.89 6.58 15.80
CA ALA A 102 -2.76 6.04 15.05
C ALA A 102 -2.19 4.78 15.69
N GLN A 103 -2.21 4.68 17.03
CA GLN A 103 -1.83 3.47 17.74
C GLN A 103 -2.84 2.35 17.54
N TRP A 104 -4.13 2.64 17.70
CA TRP A 104 -5.22 1.71 17.44
C TRP A 104 -5.14 1.17 16.01
N LYS A 105 -4.96 2.01 14.99
CA LYS A 105 -4.80 1.56 13.59
C LYS A 105 -3.65 0.56 13.41
N ARG A 106 -2.57 0.70 14.17
CA ARG A 106 -1.42 -0.22 14.10
C ARG A 106 -1.69 -1.54 14.79
N SER A 107 -2.46 -1.56 15.88
CA SER A 107 -2.82 -2.76 16.63
C SER A 107 -4.02 -3.50 16.05
N ASP A 108 -5.04 -2.77 15.65
CA ASP A 108 -6.28 -3.25 15.02
C ASP A 108 -6.06 -3.49 13.53
N ALA A 109 -4.92 -4.07 13.15
CA ALA A 109 -4.56 -4.30 11.77
C ALA A 109 -5.46 -5.39 11.15
N GLY A 110 -6.75 -5.10 10.96
CA GLY A 110 -7.56 -5.56 9.85
C GLY A 110 -6.76 -5.20 8.61
N ASN A 111 -5.92 -6.13 8.20
CA ASN A 111 -4.83 -5.83 7.31
C ASN A 111 -5.38 -5.84 5.91
N SER A 112 -6.21 -4.84 5.58
CA SER A 112 -6.78 -4.69 4.26
C SER A 112 -5.66 -4.72 3.22
N LYS A 113 -4.44 -4.26 3.56
CA LYS A 113 -3.26 -4.45 2.71
C LYS A 113 -2.91 -5.93 2.48
N LYS A 114 -2.83 -6.76 3.52
CA LYS A 114 -2.63 -8.23 3.38
C LYS A 114 -3.78 -8.88 2.62
N GLN A 115 -5.03 -8.54 2.94
CA GLN A 115 -6.20 -9.11 2.27
C GLN A 115 -6.24 -8.72 0.79
N ILE A 116 -5.98 -7.45 0.45
CA ILE A 116 -5.84 -6.98 -0.93
C ILE A 116 -4.71 -7.75 -1.62
N MET A 117 -3.55 -7.91 -0.97
CA MET A 117 -2.42 -8.65 -1.55
C MET A 117 -2.77 -10.13 -1.80
N GLN A 118 -3.45 -10.79 -0.86
CA GLN A 118 -3.92 -12.17 -1.02
C GLN A 118 -4.93 -12.30 -2.16
N LEU A 119 -5.92 -11.42 -2.21
CA LEU A 119 -6.94 -11.42 -3.28
C LEU A 119 -6.31 -11.17 -4.65
N ARG A 120 -5.31 -10.29 -4.75
CA ARG A 120 -4.57 -10.05 -6.00
C ARG A 120 -3.80 -11.29 -6.46
N LEU A 121 -3.13 -11.98 -5.53
CA LEU A 121 -2.43 -13.23 -5.84
C LEU A 121 -3.39 -14.33 -6.30
N GLN A 122 -4.58 -14.41 -5.68
CA GLN A 122 -5.62 -15.36 -6.09
C GLN A 122 -6.15 -15.03 -7.49
N LEU A 123 -6.46 -13.76 -7.77
CA LEU A 123 -6.90 -13.32 -9.10
C LEU A 123 -5.89 -13.68 -10.19
N GLU A 124 -4.60 -13.41 -9.96
CA GLU A 124 -3.55 -13.78 -10.92
C GLU A 124 -3.45 -15.31 -11.11
N GLY A 125 -3.67 -16.09 -10.04
CA GLY A 125 -3.72 -17.54 -10.10
C GLY A 125 -4.88 -18.07 -10.96
N GLU A 126 -6.07 -17.47 -10.83
CA GLU A 126 -7.24 -17.85 -11.63
C GLU A 126 -7.10 -17.41 -13.10
N GLU A 127 -6.56 -16.23 -13.38
CA GLU A 127 -6.27 -15.81 -14.75
C GLU A 127 -5.35 -16.82 -15.45
N LYS A 128 -4.29 -17.28 -14.79
CA LYS A 128 -3.38 -18.30 -15.35
C LYS A 128 -4.03 -19.67 -15.60
N LYS A 129 -5.21 -19.95 -15.05
CA LYS A 129 -5.96 -21.20 -15.32
C LYS A 129 -6.88 -21.06 -16.53
N CYS A 130 -7.37 -19.84 -16.78
CA CYS A 130 -8.25 -19.52 -17.91
C CYS A 130 -7.51 -19.20 -19.22
N PHE A 131 -6.21 -18.91 -19.13
CA PHE A 131 -5.31 -18.74 -20.28
C PHE A 131 -4.33 -19.92 -20.33
#